data_AF-X1H847-F1
#
_entry.id   AF-X1H847-F1
#
_cell.length_a   1.000
_cell.length_b   1.000
_cell.length_c   1.000
_cell.angle_alpha   90.00
_cell.angle_beta   90.00
_cell.angle_gamma   90.00
#
_symmetry.space_group_name_H-M   'P 1'
#
loop_
_entity.id
_entity.type
_entity.pdbx_description
1 polymer ?
#
loop_
_entity_poly.entity_id
_entity_poly.type
_entity_poly.pdbx_seq_one_letter_code
_entity_poly.pdbx_strand_id
1 'polypeptide(L)'
;VRRSNDNTEQDFTATEITDGTLITFTGVNDGFVTTWYDQSRNNNNLQQQTAVRQPKLVDNGVVMLSNNKPTINFNPGNLFLQGFNLNPSEAEHFLVVENSLYPQSNQSNTGLYDYGSGINTHYSWTDGNIYDSFGTTSRKNLGTPPETLAKLNLYNVLSKPSEWSARLNSTQFYTTSSKGRIQA
;
A
#
# COMPACT_ATOMS: atom_id res chain seq x y z
N VAL A 1 -6.54 14.66 -7.43
CA VAL A 1 -5.11 14.87 -7.68
C VAL A 1 -4.81 16.36 -7.60
N ARG A 2 -3.77 16.75 -6.86
CA ARG A 2 -3.28 18.13 -6.73
C ARG A 2 -2.07 18.33 -7.64
N ARG A 3 -2.09 19.36 -8.49
CA ARG A 3 -0.92 19.73 -9.33
C ARG A 3 0.04 20.67 -8.60
N SER A 4 1.34 20.54 -8.86
CA SER A 4 2.37 21.19 -8.04
C SER A 4 2.58 22.68 -8.26
N ASN A 5 2.18 23.24 -9.40
CA ASN A 5 2.44 24.64 -9.76
C ASN A 5 1.56 25.64 -9.00
N ASP A 6 0.32 25.28 -8.71
CA ASP A 6 -0.66 26.18 -8.10
C ASP A 6 -1.58 25.51 -7.09
N ASN A 7 -1.35 24.24 -6.78
CA ASN A 7 -2.17 23.44 -5.86
C ASN A 7 -3.64 23.26 -6.27
N THR A 8 -4.01 23.53 -7.53
CA THR A 8 -5.34 23.18 -8.03
C THR A 8 -5.56 21.67 -7.89
N GLU A 9 -6.75 21.26 -7.50
CA GLU A 9 -7.15 19.85 -7.42
C GLU A 9 -8.23 19.51 -8.45
N GLN A 10 -8.15 18.31 -9.01
CA GLN A 10 -9.18 17.73 -9.86
C GLN A 10 -9.29 16.21 -9.62
N ASP A 11 -10.49 15.67 -9.76
CA ASP A 11 -10.75 14.23 -9.64
C ASP A 11 -10.58 13.52 -10.98
N PHE A 12 -10.19 12.24 -10.92
CA PHE A 12 -9.91 11.42 -12.09
C PHE A 12 -10.45 10.01 -11.90
N THR A 13 -11.09 9.48 -12.95
CA THR A 13 -11.43 8.08 -13.11
C THR A 13 -10.22 7.26 -13.55
N ALA A 14 -10.35 5.93 -13.50
CA ALA A 14 -9.28 5.03 -13.96
C ALA A 14 -8.92 5.26 -15.44
N THR A 15 -9.90 5.56 -16.29
CA THR A 15 -9.68 5.86 -17.72
C THR A 15 -8.90 7.15 -17.90
N GLU A 16 -9.29 8.22 -17.18
CA GLU A 16 -8.68 9.55 -17.30
C GLU A 16 -7.23 9.61 -16.81
N ILE A 17 -6.82 8.66 -15.95
CA ILE A 17 -5.42 8.46 -15.57
C ILE A 17 -4.58 8.02 -16.79
N THR A 18 -5.17 7.31 -17.74
CA THR A 18 -4.45 6.65 -18.85
C THR A 18 -4.70 7.24 -20.22
N ASP A 19 -5.78 8.01 -20.41
CA ASP A 19 -6.17 8.56 -21.73
C ASP A 19 -5.54 9.92 -22.06
N GLY A 20 -4.71 10.46 -21.16
CA GLY A 20 -4.03 11.76 -21.30
C GLY A 20 -4.75 12.92 -20.60
N THR A 21 -5.95 12.73 -20.06
CA THR A 21 -6.69 13.77 -19.32
C THR A 21 -5.91 14.24 -18.09
N LEU A 22 -5.37 13.31 -17.30
CA LEU A 22 -4.51 13.62 -16.15
C LEU A 22 -3.26 14.43 -16.53
N ILE A 23 -2.64 14.11 -17.67
CA ILE A 23 -1.46 14.84 -18.15
C ILE A 23 -1.83 16.24 -18.65
N THR A 24 -2.98 16.38 -19.31
CA THR A 24 -3.48 17.70 -19.72
C THR A 24 -3.70 18.62 -18.51
N PHE A 25 -4.22 18.08 -17.41
CA PHE A 25 -4.43 18.82 -16.17
C PHE A 25 -3.11 19.25 -15.48
N THR A 26 -2.14 18.33 -15.41
CA THR A 26 -0.86 18.56 -14.73
C THR A 26 0.14 19.35 -15.58
N GLY A 27 0.05 19.28 -16.90
CA GLY A 27 1.01 19.89 -17.82
C GLY A 27 2.39 19.26 -17.63
N VAL A 28 3.42 20.10 -17.42
CA VAL A 28 4.80 19.66 -17.12
C VAL A 28 5.06 19.44 -15.63
N ASN A 29 4.03 19.57 -14.79
CA ASN A 29 4.19 19.59 -13.33
C ASN A 29 3.97 18.22 -12.71
N ASP A 30 4.25 18.13 -11.41
CA ASP A 30 3.93 16.94 -10.62
C ASP A 30 2.45 16.88 -10.27
N GLY A 31 1.95 15.65 -10.12
CA GLY A 31 0.60 15.35 -9.66
C GLY A 31 0.62 14.47 -8.43
N PHE A 32 -0.01 14.93 -7.35
CA PHE A 32 -0.06 14.24 -6.06
C PHE A 32 -1.47 13.74 -5.75
N VAL A 33 -1.58 12.56 -5.16
CA VAL A 33 -2.87 11.98 -4.78
C VAL A 33 -3.29 12.55 -3.42
N THR A 34 -4.38 13.30 -3.40
CA THR A 34 -4.93 13.94 -2.19
C THR A 34 -5.97 13.07 -1.50
N THR A 35 -6.82 12.44 -2.32
CA THR A 35 -7.93 11.58 -1.90
C THR A 35 -7.89 10.26 -2.67
N TRP A 36 -8.11 9.15 -1.97
CA TRP A 36 -8.43 7.85 -2.56
C TRP A 36 -9.91 7.56 -2.30
N TYR A 37 -10.68 7.51 -3.37
CA TYR A 37 -12.13 7.37 -3.28
C TYR A 37 -12.56 5.94 -2.95
N ASP A 38 -13.38 5.82 -1.92
CA ASP A 38 -14.03 4.58 -1.50
C ASP A 38 -15.05 4.12 -2.55
N GLN A 39 -14.82 2.94 -3.12
CA GLN A 39 -15.72 2.32 -4.11
C GLN A 39 -16.84 1.49 -3.46
N SER A 40 -16.82 1.31 -2.13
CA SER A 40 -17.85 0.54 -1.42
C SER A 40 -19.14 1.31 -1.21
N ARG A 41 -19.22 2.58 -1.63
CA ARG A 41 -20.34 3.51 -1.41
C ARG A 41 -20.58 3.89 0.06
N ASN A 42 -19.62 3.62 0.95
CA ASN A 42 -19.71 4.01 2.36
C ASN A 42 -19.07 5.37 2.63
N ASN A 43 -18.52 6.02 1.59
CA ASN A 43 -17.84 7.31 1.64
C ASN A 43 -16.65 7.33 2.62
N ASN A 44 -16.01 6.18 2.84
CA ASN A 44 -14.82 6.07 3.67
C ASN A 44 -13.57 6.46 2.88
N ASN A 45 -13.59 7.63 2.24
CA ASN A 45 -12.48 8.10 1.42
C ASN A 45 -11.22 8.28 2.28
N LEU A 46 -10.09 7.85 1.76
CA LEU A 46 -8.81 8.08 2.42
C LEU A 46 -8.23 9.40 1.95
N GLN A 47 -7.75 10.22 2.88
CA GLN A 47 -7.18 11.53 2.58
C GLN A 47 -5.81 11.72 3.22
N GLN A 48 -4.90 12.40 2.51
CA GLN A 48 -3.63 12.86 3.06
C GLN A 48 -3.61 14.39 2.99
N GLN A 49 -4.02 15.05 4.08
CA GLN A 49 -4.18 16.51 4.11
C GLN A 49 -2.84 17.25 4.05
N THR A 50 -1.75 16.61 4.50
CA THR A 50 -0.43 17.25 4.50
C THR A 50 0.22 17.11 3.12
N ALA A 51 0.35 18.22 2.38
CA ALA A 51 0.85 18.24 1.00
C ALA A 51 2.19 17.51 0.80
N VAL A 52 3.14 17.68 1.72
CA VAL A 52 4.47 17.02 1.65
C VAL A 52 4.44 15.52 1.91
N ARG A 53 3.30 14.98 2.38
CA ARG A 53 3.10 13.55 2.63
C ARG A 53 2.22 12.88 1.57
N GLN A 54 1.66 13.64 0.64
CA GLN A 54 0.81 13.09 -0.42
C GLN A 54 1.67 12.28 -1.40
N PRO A 55 1.28 11.05 -1.75
CA PRO A 55 2.05 10.26 -2.68
C PRO A 55 1.95 10.82 -4.10
N LYS A 56 3.00 10.64 -4.88
CA LYS A 56 3.08 11.15 -6.25
C LYS A 56 2.43 10.14 -7.20
N LEU A 57 1.80 10.61 -8.27
CA LEU A 57 1.26 9.82 -9.40
C LEU A 57 1.80 10.30 -10.75
N VAL A 58 2.04 11.61 -10.89
CA VAL A 58 2.66 12.22 -12.07
C VAL A 58 3.99 12.83 -11.66
N ASP A 59 5.05 12.51 -12.38
CA ASP A 59 6.39 13.08 -12.24
C ASP A 59 6.71 13.90 -13.49
N ASN A 60 6.89 15.22 -13.33
CA ASN A 60 7.25 16.13 -14.42
C ASN A 60 6.39 15.96 -15.69
N GLY A 61 5.06 15.87 -15.53
CA GLY A 61 4.12 15.69 -16.65
C GLY A 61 4.04 14.28 -17.24
N VAL A 62 4.61 13.27 -16.58
CA VAL A 62 4.53 11.87 -17.00
C VAL A 62 3.88 11.02 -15.91
N VAL A 63 2.89 10.21 -16.25
CA VAL A 63 2.28 9.26 -15.31
C VAL A 63 3.37 8.25 -14.93
N MET A 64 3.60 8.07 -13.64
CA MET A 64 4.56 7.07 -13.18
C MET A 64 4.02 5.68 -13.46
N LEU A 65 4.86 4.83 -14.05
CA LEU A 65 4.49 3.46 -14.42
C LEU A 65 5.42 2.46 -13.72
N SER A 66 4.85 1.37 -13.25
CA SER A 66 5.57 0.12 -12.98
C SER A 66 4.92 -0.97 -13.82
N ASN A 67 5.73 -1.77 -14.51
CA ASN A 67 5.27 -2.80 -15.44
C ASN A 67 4.17 -2.32 -16.42
N ASN A 68 4.36 -1.12 -16.99
CA ASN A 68 3.43 -0.44 -17.90
C ASN A 68 2.03 -0.13 -17.29
N LYS A 69 1.91 -0.05 -15.97
CA LYS A 69 0.67 0.31 -15.28
C LYS A 69 0.87 1.54 -14.40
N PRO A 70 -0.11 2.47 -14.34
CA PRO A 70 -0.07 3.60 -13.41
C PRO A 70 0.26 3.15 -12.00
N THR A 71 1.24 3.80 -11.38
CA THR A 71 1.75 3.46 -10.06
C THR A 71 1.83 4.70 -9.20
N ILE A 72 1.42 4.56 -7.94
CA ILE A 72 1.52 5.62 -6.94
C ILE A 72 2.81 5.41 -6.16
N ASN A 73 3.66 6.43 -6.10
CA ASN A 73 4.93 6.37 -5.40
C ASN A 73 4.81 6.99 -3.99
N PHE A 74 5.11 6.16 -2.99
CA PHE A 74 5.20 6.55 -1.59
C PHE A 74 6.67 6.75 -1.22
N ASN A 75 7.11 8.01 -1.11
CA ASN A 75 8.45 8.32 -0.60
C ASN A 75 8.52 8.07 0.92
N PRO A 76 9.71 7.90 1.52
CA PRO A 76 9.91 7.67 2.96
C PRO A 76 9.25 8.66 3.93
N GLY A 77 8.88 9.87 3.46
CA GLY A 77 8.15 10.87 4.23
C GLY A 77 6.63 10.84 4.04
N ASN A 78 6.13 10.01 3.12
CA ASN A 78 4.71 9.88 2.81
C ASN A 78 4.09 8.87 3.76
N LEU A 79 3.14 9.34 4.56
CA LEU A 79 2.42 8.49 5.49
C LEU A 79 1.35 7.69 4.73
N PHE A 80 1.33 6.38 4.96
CA PHE A 80 0.23 5.49 4.59
C PHE A 80 -1.09 5.99 5.17
N LEU A 81 -2.11 5.94 4.33
CA LEU A 81 -3.43 6.49 4.58
C LEU A 81 -4.08 5.86 5.81
N GLN A 82 -4.73 6.71 6.62
CA GLN A 82 -5.35 6.35 7.89
C GLN A 82 -6.27 5.13 7.75
N GLY A 83 -6.03 4.10 8.57
CA GLY A 83 -6.67 2.79 8.45
C GLY A 83 -8.18 2.83 8.54
N PHE A 84 -8.83 1.99 7.73
CA PHE A 84 -10.23 1.64 7.93
C PHE A 84 -10.37 0.85 9.23
N ASN A 85 -11.42 1.13 10.01
CA ASN A 85 -11.77 0.29 11.15
C ASN A 85 -12.33 -1.04 10.64
N LEU A 86 -11.46 -2.04 10.50
CA LEU A 86 -11.84 -3.40 10.14
C LEU A 86 -12.16 -4.19 11.40
N ASN A 87 -13.44 -4.50 11.63
CA ASN A 87 -13.90 -5.46 12.65
C ASN A 87 -14.42 -6.81 12.10
N PRO A 88 -13.83 -7.41 11.05
CA PRO A 88 -14.36 -8.66 10.50
C PRO A 88 -13.92 -9.88 11.31
N SER A 89 -14.79 -10.91 11.39
CA SER A 89 -14.41 -12.22 11.93
C SER A 89 -13.43 -12.98 11.02
N GLU A 90 -13.44 -12.65 9.72
CA GLU A 90 -12.61 -13.21 8.65
C GLU A 90 -12.32 -12.15 7.60
N ALA A 91 -11.08 -12.01 7.15
CA ALA A 91 -10.73 -11.06 6.09
C ALA A 91 -9.55 -11.54 5.26
N GLU A 92 -9.53 -11.08 4.01
CA GLU A 92 -8.41 -11.20 3.10
C GLU A 92 -8.08 -9.80 2.57
N HIS A 93 -6.79 -9.55 2.39
CA HIS A 93 -6.27 -8.31 1.85
C HIS A 93 -5.19 -8.61 0.83
N PHE A 94 -5.22 -7.93 -0.31
CA PHE A 94 -4.17 -8.00 -1.31
C PHE A 94 -3.68 -6.61 -1.73
N LEU A 95 -2.40 -6.54 -2.08
CA LEU A 95 -1.73 -5.37 -2.62
C LEU A 95 -0.89 -5.77 -3.82
N VAL A 96 -0.80 -4.86 -4.78
CA VAL A 96 0.22 -4.91 -5.82
C VAL A 96 1.26 -3.85 -5.46
N VAL A 97 2.42 -4.29 -5.00
CA VAL A 97 3.43 -3.42 -4.36
C VAL A 97 4.83 -3.76 -4.85
N GLU A 98 5.68 -2.74 -4.91
CA GLU A 98 7.07 -2.83 -5.30
C GLU A 98 7.92 -2.01 -4.32
N ASN A 99 9.05 -2.57 -3.89
CA ASN A 99 10.10 -1.79 -3.26
C ASN A 99 11.17 -1.45 -4.29
N SER A 100 11.78 -0.27 -4.18
CA SER A 100 12.96 0.09 -4.98
C SER A 100 14.22 -0.70 -4.58
N LEU A 101 14.19 -1.35 -3.40
CA LEU A 101 15.30 -2.09 -2.83
C LEU A 101 14.81 -3.26 -1.96
N TYR A 102 15.53 -4.37 -1.98
CA TYR A 102 15.29 -5.52 -1.10
C TYR A 102 16.61 -6.27 -0.82
N PRO A 103 16.95 -6.59 0.45
CA PRO A 103 16.29 -6.10 1.67
C PRO A 103 16.49 -4.59 1.83
N GLN A 104 15.64 -3.93 2.61
CA GLN A 104 15.80 -2.50 2.89
C GLN A 104 17.06 -2.26 3.74
N SER A 105 17.75 -1.16 3.50
CA SER A 105 18.90 -0.75 4.32
C SER A 105 18.52 0.16 5.50
N ASN A 106 17.37 0.84 5.40
CA ASN A 106 16.86 1.74 6.42
C ASN A 106 15.55 1.20 7.00
N GLN A 107 15.53 0.93 8.31
CA GLN A 107 14.36 0.43 9.03
C GLN A 107 13.12 1.33 8.90
N SER A 108 13.29 2.64 8.70
CA SER A 108 12.18 3.59 8.55
C SER A 108 11.39 3.39 7.24
N ASN A 109 11.93 2.66 6.27
CA ASN A 109 11.35 2.50 4.93
C ASN A 109 10.74 1.11 4.70
N THR A 110 10.37 0.41 5.77
CA THR A 110 10.07 -1.02 5.72
C THR A 110 8.59 -1.35 5.94
N GLY A 111 7.80 -0.39 6.42
CA GLY A 111 6.37 -0.58 6.71
C GLY A 111 5.52 -0.70 5.45
N LEU A 112 4.30 -1.23 5.60
CA LEU A 112 3.33 -1.37 4.51
C LEU A 112 1.95 -0.84 4.88
N TYR A 113 1.45 -1.23 6.05
CA TYR A 113 0.19 -0.77 6.62
C TYR A 113 0.19 -1.00 8.12
N ASP A 114 -0.76 -0.37 8.81
CA ASP A 114 -1.07 -0.66 10.22
C ASP A 114 -2.48 -1.26 10.31
N TYR A 115 -2.54 -2.60 10.22
CA TYR A 115 -3.74 -3.38 10.49
C TYR A 115 -3.42 -4.33 11.65
N GLY A 116 -4.11 -4.17 12.80
CA GLY A 116 -3.93 -5.03 13.98
C GLY A 116 -3.67 -4.25 15.27
N SER A 117 -2.83 -4.80 16.15
CA SER A 117 -2.61 -4.36 17.54
C SER A 117 -1.66 -3.16 17.72
N GLY A 118 -1.43 -2.34 16.69
CA GLY A 118 -0.48 -1.22 16.76
C GLY A 118 0.99 -1.66 16.88
N ILE A 119 1.31 -2.89 16.47
CA ILE A 119 2.69 -3.38 16.37
C ILE A 119 3.21 -3.10 14.96
N ASN A 120 4.42 -2.55 14.86
CA ASN A 120 5.08 -2.30 13.58
C ASN A 120 5.20 -3.58 12.74
N THR A 121 4.55 -3.58 11.57
CA THR A 121 4.71 -4.58 10.51
C THR A 121 5.73 -4.10 9.49
N HIS A 122 6.36 -5.03 8.77
CA HIS A 122 7.42 -4.74 7.82
C HIS A 122 7.27 -5.63 6.59
N TYR A 123 6.99 -5.05 5.43
CA TYR A 123 6.96 -5.80 4.18
C TYR A 123 8.36 -6.22 3.71
N SER A 124 9.39 -5.44 4.03
CA SER A 124 10.77 -5.76 3.69
C SER A 124 11.68 -5.27 4.80
N TRP A 125 11.80 -6.03 5.89
CA TRP A 125 12.71 -5.65 6.96
C TRP A 125 14.19 -5.75 6.53
N THR A 126 15.07 -5.20 7.35
CA THR A 126 16.51 -5.11 7.05
C THR A 126 17.21 -6.49 7.07
N ASP A 127 16.57 -7.50 7.65
CA ASP A 127 17.01 -8.90 7.62
C ASP A 127 16.47 -9.70 6.42
N GLY A 128 15.70 -9.07 5.52
CA GLY A 128 15.05 -9.71 4.38
C GLY A 128 13.76 -10.46 4.71
N ASN A 129 13.30 -10.46 5.96
CA ASN A 129 12.04 -11.11 6.31
C ASN A 129 10.84 -10.18 6.13
N ILE A 130 9.67 -10.81 5.94
CA ILE A 130 8.37 -10.15 6.05
C ILE A 130 7.83 -10.34 7.48
N TYR A 131 7.34 -9.27 8.07
CA TYR A 131 6.65 -9.27 9.36
C TYR A 131 5.26 -8.67 9.21
N ASP A 132 4.23 -9.37 9.66
CA ASP A 132 2.84 -8.95 9.43
C ASP A 132 1.95 -9.30 10.62
N SER A 133 0.91 -8.52 10.86
CA SER A 133 -0.07 -8.73 11.92
C SER A 133 -1.51 -8.66 11.43
N PHE A 134 -1.77 -8.59 10.13
CA PHE A 134 -3.10 -8.39 9.56
C PHE A 134 -4.16 -9.29 10.22
N GLY A 135 -5.21 -8.68 10.77
CA GLY A 135 -6.31 -9.38 11.42
C GLY A 135 -5.93 -10.20 12.66
N THR A 136 -4.82 -9.87 13.34
CA THR A 136 -4.35 -10.52 14.58
C THR A 136 -3.72 -9.50 15.54
N THR A 137 -3.61 -9.87 16.82
CA THR A 137 -2.93 -9.06 17.85
C THR A 137 -1.43 -9.35 18.01
N SER A 138 -0.92 -10.34 17.27
CA SER A 138 0.47 -10.78 17.37
C SER A 138 1.13 -10.73 16.01
N ARG A 139 2.26 -10.01 15.91
CA ARG A 139 3.07 -10.00 14.71
C ARG A 139 3.66 -11.38 14.43
N LYS A 140 3.55 -11.82 13.19
CA LYS A 140 4.10 -13.05 12.65
C LYS A 140 5.40 -12.71 11.92
N ASN A 141 6.42 -13.56 12.08
CA ASN A 141 7.61 -13.56 11.23
C ASN A 141 7.36 -14.57 10.11
N LEU A 142 7.20 -14.09 8.89
CA LEU A 142 6.87 -14.92 7.74
C LEU A 142 8.14 -15.53 7.10
N GLY A 143 9.32 -15.08 7.53
CA GLY A 143 10.61 -15.47 6.96
C GLY A 143 10.89 -14.78 5.63
N THR A 144 11.87 -15.32 4.90
CA THR A 144 12.30 -14.80 3.61
C THR A 144 11.21 -15.03 2.55
N PRO A 145 10.80 -14.00 1.79
CA PRO A 145 9.86 -14.15 0.70
C PRO A 145 10.39 -15.11 -0.39
N PRO A 146 9.51 -15.82 -1.10
CA PRO A 146 9.90 -16.77 -2.14
C PRO A 146 10.51 -16.11 -3.38
N GLU A 147 10.37 -14.79 -3.52
CA GLU A 147 10.94 -13.99 -4.60
C GLU A 147 11.41 -12.63 -4.07
N THR A 148 12.27 -11.94 -4.82
CA THR A 148 12.70 -10.58 -4.45
C THR A 148 11.51 -9.61 -4.36
N LEU A 149 11.54 -8.73 -3.35
CA LEU A 149 10.57 -7.65 -3.21
C LEU A 149 10.96 -6.40 -4.00
N ALA A 150 12.15 -6.39 -4.62
CA ALA A 150 12.63 -5.34 -5.52
C ALA A 150 12.05 -5.47 -6.94
N LYS A 151 10.74 -5.76 -7.02
CA LYS A 151 9.93 -5.81 -8.23
C LYS A 151 8.46 -5.72 -7.84
N LEU A 152 7.59 -5.48 -8.81
CA LEU A 152 6.14 -5.53 -8.60
C LEU A 152 5.71 -6.95 -8.21
N ASN A 153 5.06 -7.08 -7.05
CA ASN A 153 4.55 -8.33 -6.52
C ASN A 153 3.09 -8.19 -6.11
N LEU A 154 2.31 -9.26 -6.31
CA LEU A 154 1.01 -9.43 -5.67
C LEU A 154 1.24 -10.08 -4.29
N TYR A 155 1.08 -9.28 -3.22
CA TYR A 155 1.12 -9.77 -1.85
C TYR A 155 -0.30 -9.92 -1.32
N ASN A 156 -0.59 -11.04 -0.66
CA ASN A 156 -1.93 -11.32 -0.14
C ASN A 156 -1.86 -11.98 1.24
N VAL A 157 -2.75 -11.59 2.14
CA VAL A 157 -2.84 -12.11 3.51
C VAL A 157 -4.28 -12.45 3.84
N LEU A 158 -4.50 -13.69 4.32
CA LEU A 158 -5.79 -14.20 4.79
C LEU A 158 -5.74 -14.40 6.31
N SER A 159 -6.80 -13.97 6.99
CA SER A 159 -6.98 -14.16 8.44
C SER A 159 -8.40 -14.65 8.76
N LYS A 160 -8.53 -15.93 9.13
CA LYS A 160 -9.80 -16.57 9.57
C LYS A 160 -9.56 -17.46 10.81
N PRO A 161 -10.59 -17.90 11.56
CA PRO A 161 -10.44 -18.58 12.85
C PRO A 161 -9.43 -19.72 12.92
N SER A 162 -9.28 -20.50 11.85
CA SER A 162 -8.41 -21.69 11.80
C SER A 162 -7.22 -21.56 10.86
N GLU A 163 -7.01 -20.38 10.26
CA GLU A 163 -5.94 -20.17 9.29
C GLU A 163 -5.51 -18.70 9.27
N TRP A 164 -4.21 -18.50 9.35
CA TRP A 164 -3.58 -17.28 8.88
C TRP A 164 -2.54 -17.65 7.84
N SER A 165 -2.64 -17.10 6.63
CA SER A 165 -1.74 -17.44 5.54
C SER A 165 -1.35 -16.22 4.72
N ALA A 166 -0.12 -16.23 4.21
CA ALA A 166 0.41 -15.21 3.33
C ALA A 166 0.86 -15.82 2.01
N ARG A 167 0.59 -15.10 0.91
CA ARG A 167 0.95 -15.48 -0.45
C ARG A 167 1.71 -14.35 -1.12
N LEU A 168 2.70 -14.71 -1.94
CA LEU A 168 3.41 -13.80 -2.83
C LEU A 168 3.32 -14.38 -4.24
N ASN A 169 2.76 -13.63 -5.19
CA ASN A 169 2.54 -14.05 -6.57
C ASN A 169 1.85 -15.43 -6.64
N SER A 170 0.77 -15.59 -5.87
CA SER A 170 -0.03 -16.83 -5.72
C SER A 170 0.67 -17.99 -4.99
N THR A 171 1.96 -17.89 -4.68
CA THR A 171 2.68 -18.88 -3.87
C THR A 171 2.43 -18.65 -2.39
N GLN A 172 1.78 -19.60 -1.71
CA GLN A 172 1.68 -19.59 -0.25
C GLN A 172 3.03 -19.97 0.36
N PHE A 173 3.62 -19.04 1.12
CA PHE A 173 4.93 -19.22 1.72
C PHE A 173 4.89 -19.21 3.25
N TYR A 174 3.75 -18.86 3.84
CA TYR A 174 3.53 -18.93 5.28
C TYR A 174 2.09 -19.36 5.59
N THR A 175 1.92 -20.24 6.58
CA THR A 175 0.61 -20.59 7.14
C THR A 175 0.72 -21.02 8.60
N THR A 176 -0.32 -20.75 9.39
CA THR A 176 -0.46 -21.23 10.76
C THR A 176 -1.94 -21.41 11.11
N SER A 177 -2.24 -22.32 12.03
CA SER A 177 -3.58 -22.60 12.54
C SER A 177 -4.08 -21.57 13.58
N SER A 178 -3.26 -20.57 13.94
CA SER A 178 -3.52 -19.67 15.06
C SER A 178 -3.93 -18.24 14.63
N LYS A 179 -5.13 -17.81 15.05
CA LYS A 179 -5.47 -16.40 15.27
C LYS A 179 -4.98 -15.94 16.66
N GLY A 180 -4.53 -14.69 16.75
CA GLY A 180 -4.78 -13.86 17.93
C GLY A 180 -6.12 -13.14 17.71
N ARG A 181 -7.03 -13.15 18.69
CA ARG A 181 -8.36 -12.50 18.61
C ARG A 181 -8.24 -11.02 18.25
N ILE A 182 -9.15 -10.52 17.40
CA ILE A 182 -9.40 -9.09 17.23
C ILE A 182 -10.22 -8.65 18.45
N GLN A 183 -9.68 -7.75 19.28
CA GLN A 183 -10.48 -6.98 20.22
C GLN A 183 -10.06 -5.51 20.10
N ALA A 184 -11.08 -4.65 20.17
CA ALA A 184 -10.99 -3.19 20.17
C ALA A 184 -10.10 -2.65 21.29
#